data_AF-X1NDT7-F1
#
_entry.id   AF-X1NDT7-F1
#
_cell.length_a   1.000
_cell.length_b   1.000
_cell.length_c   1.000
_cell.angle_alpha   90.00
_cell.angle_beta   90.00
_cell.angle_gamma   90.00
#
_symmetry.space_group_name_H-M   'P 1'
#
loop_
_entity.id
_entity.type
_entity.pdbx_description
1 polymer ?
#
loop_
_entity_poly.entity_id
_entity_poly.type
_entity_poly.pdbx_seq_one_letter_code
_entity_poly.pdbx_strand_id
1 'polypeptide(L)'
;YYGLSKSYGEDMAQFYFDRYGVETVSIRIGSIFPEATNRRMLASWMSMDDFEQLLRRALFIPGVGHTIVYGMSANAKTWWDNRHAAHLGYAPKDSSEIFRAKVEAQPQPAADDPVATLQGGAFTAAGPFDPLAN
;
A
#
# COMPACT_ATOMS: atom_id res chain seq x y z
N TYR A 1 -3.59 5.06 15.24
CA TYR A 1 -4.31 6.25 14.72
C TYR A 1 -4.27 6.38 13.20
N TYR A 2 -3.09 6.42 12.57
CA TYR A 2 -2.97 6.63 11.12
C TYR A 2 -3.84 5.69 10.25
N GLY A 3 -3.75 4.37 10.44
CA GLY A 3 -4.55 3.43 9.64
C GLY A 3 -6.06 3.57 9.84
N LEU A 4 -6.48 3.96 11.06
CA LEU A 4 -7.88 4.21 11.38
C LEU A 4 -8.41 5.43 10.59
N SER A 5 -7.64 6.52 10.54
CA SER A 5 -8.06 7.71 9.77
C SER A 5 -8.10 7.46 8.26
N LYS A 6 -7.27 6.54 7.74
CA LYS A 6 -7.36 6.09 6.35
C LYS A 6 -8.60 5.25 6.08
N SER A 7 -8.95 4.34 6.99
CA SER A 7 -10.18 3.54 6.89
C SER A 7 -11.43 4.43 6.86
N TYR A 8 -11.48 5.43 7.76
CA TYR A 8 -12.54 6.45 7.74
C TYR A 8 -12.62 7.19 6.40
N GLY A 9 -11.47 7.53 5.79
CA GLY A 9 -11.44 8.16 4.46
C GLY A 9 -12.03 7.28 3.36
N GLU A 10 -11.80 5.97 3.39
CA GLU A 10 -12.39 5.01 2.45
C GLU A 10 -13.92 4.89 2.64
N ASP A 11 -14.40 4.85 3.89
CA ASP A 11 -15.84 4.84 4.18
C ASP A 11 -16.53 6.14 3.72
N MET A 12 -15.86 7.28 3.90
CA MET A 12 -16.33 8.57 3.39
C MET A 12 -16.39 8.58 1.87
N ALA A 13 -15.38 8.03 1.18
CA ALA A 13 -15.38 7.91 -0.27
C ALA A 13 -16.56 7.05 -0.76
N GLN A 14 -16.84 5.92 -0.10
CA GLN A 14 -17.99 5.08 -0.42
C GLN A 14 -19.31 5.85 -0.25
N PHE A 15 -19.49 6.52 0.89
CA PHE A 15 -20.69 7.30 1.17
C PHE A 15 -20.93 8.38 0.11
N TYR A 16 -19.88 9.13 -0.27
CA TYR A 16 -20.00 10.20 -1.25
C TYR A 16 -20.23 9.67 -2.66
N PHE A 17 -19.70 8.49 -3.00
CA PHE A 17 -20.02 7.82 -4.25
C PHE A 17 -21.50 7.40 -4.29
N ASP A 18 -21.97 6.65 -3.29
CA ASP A 18 -23.35 6.11 -3.29
C ASP A 18 -24.41 7.22 -3.24
N ARG A 19 -24.13 8.32 -2.52
CA ARG A 19 -25.10 9.39 -2.31
C ARG A 19 -25.05 10.49 -3.37
N TYR A 20 -23.86 10.80 -3.87
CA TYR A 20 -23.63 11.98 -4.70
C TYR A 20 -22.90 11.68 -6.02
N GLY A 21 -22.51 10.44 -6.27
CA GLY A 21 -21.78 10.05 -7.48
C GLY A 21 -20.35 10.57 -7.53
N VAL A 22 -19.76 10.98 -6.40
CA VAL A 22 -18.35 11.41 -6.36
C VAL A 22 -17.45 10.19 -6.48
N GLU A 23 -16.82 10.03 -7.63
CA GLU A 23 -15.89 8.94 -7.88
C GLU A 23 -14.58 9.14 -7.10
N THR A 24 -13.98 8.06 -6.62
CA THR A 24 -12.74 8.06 -5.85
C THR A 24 -11.99 6.75 -6.02
N VAL A 25 -10.67 6.84 -6.27
CA VAL A 25 -9.78 5.68 -6.20
C VAL A 25 -8.97 5.76 -4.90
N SER A 26 -9.31 4.88 -3.95
CA SER A 26 -8.64 4.75 -2.66
C SER A 26 -7.38 3.90 -2.82
N ILE A 27 -6.23 4.56 -2.97
CA ILE A 27 -4.93 3.88 -3.12
C ILE A 27 -4.35 3.55 -1.74
N ARG A 28 -4.35 2.26 -1.40
CA ARG A 28 -3.66 1.71 -0.23
C ARG A 28 -2.17 1.59 -0.54
N ILE A 29 -1.45 2.69 -0.40
CA ILE A 29 -0.02 2.80 -0.74
C ILE A 29 0.81 1.83 0.10
N GLY A 30 1.64 1.01 -0.56
CA GLY A 30 2.59 0.14 0.10
C GLY A 30 3.82 0.88 0.63
N SER A 31 4.85 1.03 -0.19
CA SER A 31 6.12 1.67 0.20
C SER A 31 6.77 2.34 -1.01
N ILE A 32 6.46 3.63 -1.19
CA ILE A 32 7.03 4.46 -2.26
C ILE A 32 8.34 5.07 -1.76
N PHE A 33 9.46 4.50 -2.20
CA PHE A 33 10.81 4.93 -1.85
C PHE A 33 11.76 4.67 -3.04
N PRO A 34 12.92 5.34 -3.11
CA PRO A 34 13.92 5.06 -4.15
C PRO A 34 14.37 3.60 -4.20
N GLU A 35 14.41 2.92 -3.04
CA GLU A 35 14.80 1.50 -2.93
C GLU A 35 13.94 0.75 -1.91
N ALA A 36 13.81 -0.57 -2.10
CA ALA A 36 13.31 -1.46 -1.06
C ALA A 36 14.43 -1.75 -0.06
N THR A 37 14.32 -1.25 1.17
CA THR A 37 15.43 -1.30 2.16
C THR A 37 15.31 -2.44 3.17
N ASN A 38 14.19 -3.14 3.21
CA ASN A 38 13.95 -4.25 4.15
C ASN A 38 13.05 -5.34 3.54
N ARG A 39 12.97 -6.49 4.23
CA ARG A 39 12.26 -7.70 3.75
C ARG A 39 10.77 -7.50 3.53
N ARG A 40 10.13 -6.60 4.29
CA ARG A 40 8.73 -6.21 4.08
C ARG A 40 8.57 -5.45 2.76
N MET A 41 9.47 -4.51 2.48
CA MET A 41 9.43 -3.74 1.23
C MET A 41 9.62 -4.62 -0.01
N LEU A 42 10.27 -5.79 0.08
CA LEU A 42 10.28 -6.73 -1.05
C LEU A 42 8.87 -7.14 -1.50
N ALA A 43 7.86 -7.09 -0.62
CA ALA A 43 6.47 -7.31 -0.99
C ALA A 43 5.69 -6.02 -1.26
N SER A 44 5.95 -4.96 -0.50
CA SER A 44 5.14 -3.73 -0.52
C SER A 44 5.71 -2.57 -1.34
N TRP A 45 6.91 -2.69 -1.90
CA TRP A 45 7.57 -1.60 -2.60
C TRP A 45 6.82 -1.18 -3.86
N MET A 46 6.90 0.11 -4.17
CA MET A 46 6.32 0.72 -5.35
C MET A 46 7.31 1.77 -5.87
N SER A 47 7.65 1.70 -7.15
CA SER A 47 8.45 2.74 -7.79
C SER A 47 7.64 4.03 -7.96
N MET A 48 8.33 5.15 -8.17
CA MET A 48 7.67 6.41 -8.51
C MET A 48 6.96 6.33 -9.86
N ASP A 49 7.53 5.63 -10.85
CA ASP A 49 6.97 5.49 -12.19
C ASP A 49 5.67 4.68 -12.17
N ASP A 50 5.64 3.60 -11.38
CA ASP A 50 4.42 2.80 -11.18
C ASP A 50 3.37 3.58 -10.37
N PHE A 51 3.79 4.40 -9.40
CA PHE A 51 2.88 5.29 -8.70
C PHE A 51 2.27 6.35 -9.62
N GLU A 52 3.07 6.98 -10.47
CA GLU A 52 2.59 7.90 -11.49
C GLU A 52 1.61 7.19 -12.43
N GLN A 53 1.94 5.99 -12.90
CA GLN A 53 1.04 5.21 -13.75
C GLN A 53 -0.32 5.00 -13.08
N LEU A 54 -0.33 4.56 -11.81
CA LEU A 54 -1.56 4.33 -11.06
C LEU A 54 -2.37 5.62 -10.87
N LEU A 55 -1.71 6.74 -10.54
CA LEU A 55 -2.37 8.05 -10.44
C LEU A 55 -3.01 8.46 -11.77
N ARG A 56 -2.31 8.29 -12.90
CA ARG A 56 -2.87 8.58 -14.22
C ARG A 56 -4.08 7.70 -14.52
N ARG A 57 -4.05 6.42 -14.16
CA ARG A 57 -5.22 5.53 -14.29
C ARG A 57 -6.39 6.01 -13.42
N ALA A 58 -6.13 6.34 -12.16
CA ALA A 58 -7.15 6.82 -11.24
C ALA A 58 -7.84 8.12 -11.70
N LEU A 59 -7.11 9.01 -12.39
CA LEU A 59 -7.63 10.29 -12.84
C LEU A 59 -8.35 10.25 -14.19
N PHE A 60 -7.91 9.37 -15.11
CA PHE A 60 -8.33 9.44 -16.51
C PHE A 60 -9.17 8.24 -16.97
N ILE A 61 -9.25 7.15 -16.21
CA ILE A 61 -10.19 6.08 -16.52
C ILE A 61 -11.60 6.56 -16.12
N PRO A 62 -12.59 6.49 -17.03
CA PRO A 62 -13.97 6.83 -16.68
C PRO A 62 -14.62 5.70 -15.87
N GLY A 63 -15.60 6.05 -15.03
CA GLY A 63 -16.44 5.04 -14.35
C GLY A 63 -15.68 4.24 -13.30
N VAL A 64 -14.76 4.89 -12.57
CA VAL A 64 -13.96 4.25 -11.51
C VAL A 64 -14.76 4.00 -10.23
N GLY A 65 -15.93 4.62 -10.09
CA GLY A 65 -16.78 4.50 -8.91
C GLY A 65 -16.03 4.83 -7.61
N HIS A 66 -16.29 4.07 -6.54
CA HIS A 66 -15.35 3.98 -5.43
C HIS A 66 -14.54 2.67 -5.55
N THR A 67 -13.27 2.80 -5.94
CA THR A 67 -12.38 1.65 -6.16
C THR A 67 -11.22 1.65 -5.19
N ILE A 68 -11.04 0.55 -4.48
CA ILE A 68 -9.86 0.29 -3.64
C ILE A 68 -8.81 -0.42 -4.48
N VAL A 69 -7.58 0.08 -4.44
CA VAL A 69 -6.43 -0.52 -5.11
C VAL A 69 -5.21 -0.51 -4.21
N TYR A 70 -4.45 -1.59 -4.17
CA TYR A 70 -3.18 -1.65 -3.46
C TYR A 70 -2.05 -1.10 -4.34
N GLY A 71 -1.35 -0.08 -3.83
CA GLY A 71 -0.22 0.55 -4.51
C GLY A 71 1.07 -0.23 -4.27
N MET A 72 1.42 -1.09 -5.22
CA MET A 72 2.69 -1.83 -5.27
C MET A 72 3.14 -2.00 -6.72
N SER A 73 4.44 -2.16 -6.92
CA SER A 73 5.04 -2.57 -8.19
C SER A 73 4.85 -4.08 -8.44
N ALA A 74 5.36 -4.60 -9.55
CA ALA A 74 5.30 -6.02 -9.92
C ALA A 74 6.33 -6.85 -9.12
N ASN A 75 6.23 -6.79 -7.79
CA ASN A 75 7.10 -7.48 -6.86
C ASN A 75 6.87 -9.00 -6.93
N ALA A 76 7.94 -9.81 -6.93
CA ALA A 76 7.81 -11.26 -7.00
C ALA A 76 7.13 -11.87 -5.75
N LYS A 77 7.33 -11.24 -4.59
CA LYS A 77 6.55 -11.52 -3.39
C LYS A 77 5.35 -10.58 -3.37
N THR A 78 4.15 -11.12 -3.25
CA THR A 78 2.92 -10.31 -3.27
C THR A 78 2.01 -10.72 -2.11
N TRP A 79 1.44 -9.72 -1.41
CA TRP A 79 0.44 -9.94 -0.36
C TRP A 79 -0.97 -9.57 -0.78
N TRP A 80 -1.07 -8.72 -1.80
CA TRP A 80 -2.30 -8.03 -2.16
C TRP A 80 -2.76 -8.49 -3.54
N ASP A 81 -4.07 -8.40 -3.76
CA ASP A 81 -4.68 -8.77 -5.03
C ASP A 81 -5.54 -7.60 -5.50
N ASN A 82 -5.27 -7.12 -6.71
CA ASN A 82 -5.95 -6.00 -7.33
C ASN A 82 -7.04 -6.42 -8.34
N ARG A 83 -7.51 -7.67 -8.31
CA ARG A 83 -8.53 -8.18 -9.27
C ARG A 83 -9.78 -7.32 -9.36
N HIS A 84 -10.23 -6.73 -8.24
CA HIS A 84 -11.42 -5.86 -8.22
C HIS A 84 -11.15 -4.46 -8.78
N ALA A 85 -9.88 -4.04 -8.82
CA ALA A 85 -9.41 -2.79 -9.42
C ALA A 85 -8.88 -3.00 -10.86
N ALA A 86 -9.04 -4.20 -11.46
CA ALA A 86 -8.49 -4.51 -12.77
C ALA A 86 -9.00 -3.57 -13.89
N HIS A 87 -10.21 -3.02 -13.73
CA HIS A 87 -10.79 -2.05 -14.65
C HIS A 87 -9.99 -0.74 -14.74
N LEU A 88 -9.15 -0.42 -13.76
CA LEU A 88 -8.22 0.72 -13.82
C LEU A 88 -7.12 0.50 -14.89
N GLY A 89 -6.87 -0.72 -15.34
CA GLY A 89 -5.79 -1.03 -16.29
C GLY A 89 -4.40 -0.67 -15.76
N TYR A 90 -4.22 -0.74 -14.44
CA TYR A 90 -2.92 -0.60 -13.79
C TYR A 90 -2.08 -1.84 -14.03
N ALA A 91 -0.91 -1.65 -14.63
CA ALA A 91 0.02 -2.68 -15.03
C ALA A 91 1.45 -2.25 -14.63
N PRO A 92 1.84 -2.48 -13.36
CA PRO A 92 3.16 -2.07 -12.88
C PRO A 92 4.26 -2.75 -13.68
N LYS A 93 5.37 -2.02 -13.87
CA LYS A 93 6.50 -2.45 -14.70
C LYS A 93 7.76 -2.75 -13.89
N ASP A 94 7.91 -2.11 -12.75
CA ASP A 94 9.10 -2.27 -11.93
C ASP A 94 8.94 -3.42 -10.93
N SER A 95 10.04 -3.83 -10.31
CA SER A 95 10.03 -4.89 -9.30
C SER A 95 11.07 -4.65 -8.22
N SER A 96 10.72 -4.98 -6.98
CA SER A 96 11.62 -4.92 -5.83
C SER A 96 12.79 -5.92 -5.91
N GLU A 97 12.75 -6.88 -6.84
CA GLU A 97 13.72 -7.98 -6.93
C GLU A 97 15.17 -7.51 -7.12
N ILE A 98 15.38 -6.37 -7.76
CA ILE A 98 16.72 -5.77 -7.90
C ILE A 98 17.37 -5.45 -6.54
N PHE A 99 16.57 -5.28 -5.49
CA PHE A 99 17.04 -4.99 -4.14
C PHE A 99 17.17 -6.24 -3.26
N ARG A 100 16.68 -7.41 -3.72
CA ARG A 100 16.59 -8.63 -2.89
C ARG A 100 17.91 -9.01 -2.25
N ALA A 101 18.99 -9.09 -3.03
CA ALA A 101 20.30 -9.50 -2.53
C ALA A 101 20.82 -8.56 -1.42
N LYS A 102 20.65 -7.24 -1.60
CA LYS A 102 21.02 -6.23 -0.61
C LYS A 102 20.19 -6.33 0.66
N VAL A 103 18.90 -6.62 0.54
CA VAL A 103 17.99 -6.80 1.67
C VAL A 103 18.27 -8.10 2.43
N GLU A 104 18.49 -9.20 1.72
CA GLU A 104 18.72 -10.52 2.32
C GLU A 104 20.08 -10.62 3.01
N ALA A 105 21.07 -9.81 2.62
CA ALA A 105 22.35 -9.68 3.32
C ALA A 105 22.22 -9.05 4.73
N GLN A 106 21.11 -8.38 5.04
CA GLN A 106 20.88 -7.81 6.37
C GLN A 106 20.43 -8.89 7.37
N PRO A 107 20.71 -8.74 8.68
CA PRO A 107 20.22 -9.65 9.71
C PRO A 107 18.71 -9.90 9.63
N GLN A 108 18.30 -11.14 9.93
CA GLN A 108 16.89 -11.49 9.96
C GLN A 108 16.27 -11.01 11.28
N PRO A 109 15.08 -10.35 11.24
CA PRO A 109 14.32 -10.11 12.46
C PRO A 109 13.97 -11.43 13.17
N ALA A 110 13.70 -11.37 14.47
CA ALA A 110 13.21 -12.54 15.18
C ALA A 110 11.91 -13.06 14.53
N ALA A 111 11.66 -14.37 14.57
CA ALA A 111 10.53 -14.98 13.87
C ALA A 111 9.17 -14.51 14.42
N ASP A 112 9.13 -14.12 15.69
CA ASP A 112 7.98 -13.59 16.41
C ASP A 112 7.92 -12.05 16.41
N ASP A 113 8.88 -11.37 15.77
CA ASP A 113 8.89 -9.92 15.65
C ASP A 113 7.66 -9.47 14.82
N PRO A 114 6.85 -8.49 15.30
CA PRO A 114 5.76 -7.91 14.52
C PRO A 114 6.17 -7.42 13.14
N VAL A 115 7.41 -6.95 12.96
CA VAL A 115 7.96 -6.52 11.66
C VAL A 115 8.09 -7.69 10.67
N ALA A 116 8.28 -8.91 11.17
CA ALA A 116 8.36 -10.12 10.35
C ALA A 116 6.97 -10.74 10.06
N THR A 117 6.02 -10.58 10.98
CA THR A 117 4.75 -11.31 10.97
C THR A 117 3.55 -10.49 10.48
N LEU A 118 3.55 -9.17 10.63
CA LEU A 118 2.42 -8.30 10.29
C LEU A 118 2.73 -7.38 9.11
N GLN A 119 1.77 -7.21 8.20
CA GLN A 119 1.92 -6.36 7.01
C GLN A 119 2.15 -4.88 7.34
N GLY A 120 1.69 -4.42 8.50
CA GLY A 120 1.91 -3.05 9.00
C GLY A 120 3.36 -2.77 9.40
N GLY A 121 4.19 -3.80 9.56
CA GLY A 121 5.60 -3.66 9.95
C GLY A 121 5.75 -2.90 11.27
N ALA A 122 6.73 -2.00 11.35
CA ALA A 122 7.04 -1.25 12.57
C ALA A 122 5.85 -0.45 13.14
N PHE A 123 4.84 -0.10 12.33
CA PHE A 123 3.64 0.60 12.81
C PHE A 123 2.80 -0.23 13.78
N THR A 124 2.93 -1.56 13.78
CA THR A 124 2.20 -2.43 14.73
C THR A 124 2.91 -2.56 16.08
N ALA A 125 4.17 -2.14 16.16
CA ALA A 125 4.96 -2.09 17.37
C ALA A 125 5.17 -0.65 17.88
N ALA A 126 4.69 0.36 17.14
CA ALA A 126 4.77 1.75 17.54
C ALA A 126 3.83 2.02 18.73
N GLY A 127 4.42 2.14 19.92
CA GLY A 127 3.73 2.39 21.18
C GLY A 127 4.40 1.66 22.36
N PRO A 128 3.86 1.77 23.58
CA PRO A 128 2.64 2.48 23.95
C PRO A 128 2.79 3.99 23.73
N PHE A 129 1.71 4.61 23.25
CA PHE A 129 1.55 6.06 23.39
C PHE A 129 1.19 6.31 24.85
N ASP A 130 1.76 7.35 25.47
CA ASP A 130 1.48 7.67 26.87
C ASP A 130 -0.05 7.64 27.12
N PRO A 131 -0.50 7.09 28.25
CA PRO A 131 -1.90 7.18 28.62
C PRO A 131 -2.31 8.65 28.60
N LEU A 132 -3.51 8.96 28.11
CA LEU A 132 -4.10 10.28 28.32
C LEU A 132 -4.05 10.54 29.83
N ALA A 133 -3.37 11.60 30.25
CA ALA A 133 -3.46 12.07 31.63
C ALA A 133 -4.95 12.31 31.91
N ASN A 134 -5.48 11.59 32.90
CA ASN A 134 -6.86 11.76 33.37
C ASN A 134 -7.15 13.21 33.76
#